data_AF-A0A9P3PA55-F1
#
_entry.id   AF-A0A9P3PA55-F1
#
_cell.length_a   1.000
_cell.length_b   1.000
_cell.length_c   1.000
_cell.angle_alpha   90.00
_cell.angle_beta   90.00
_cell.angle_gamma   90.00
#
_symmetry.space_group_name_H-M   'P 1'
#
loop_
_entity.id
_entity.type
_entity.pdbx_description
1 polymer ?
#
loop_
_entity_poly.entity_id
_entity_poly.type
_entity_poly.pdbx_seq_one_letter_code
_entity_poly.pdbx_strand_id
1 'polypeptide(L)'
;MREQFYTDNLGRIVRSDNLLVSQQPPKAMSTTTYHYDDRHRLARKTVNGGMMAMLVVNYRYAEGHLSRIADSDATTTLRWDEKGRWLSEERTTTYSTKHQSRCLGWDPEGNCTGEYGEHEGYGGKSDASLHYQYTYYPQ
;
A
#
# COMPACT_ATOMS: atom_id res chain seq x y z
N MET A 1 0.09 22.36 9.41
CA MET A 1 0.54 21.05 9.92
C MET A 1 1.93 20.78 9.38
N ARG A 2 2.74 20.00 10.10
CA ARG A 2 4.07 19.58 9.67
C ARG A 2 4.21 18.09 9.95
N GLU A 3 4.74 17.34 8.99
CA GLU A 3 5.12 15.95 9.23
C GLU A 3 6.59 15.88 9.65
N GLN A 4 6.88 15.07 10.68
CA GLN A 4 8.23 14.82 11.16
C GLN A 4 8.51 13.33 11.11
N PHE A 5 9.65 12.95 10.53
CA PHE A 5 10.07 11.55 10.37
C PHE A 5 11.22 11.20 11.30
N TYR A 6 11.23 9.95 11.76
CA TYR A 6 12.30 9.38 12.55
C TYR A 6 12.74 8.08 11.90
N THR A 7 14.06 7.88 11.81
CA THR A 7 14.65 6.72 11.17
C THR A 7 15.40 5.85 12.16
N ASP A 8 15.54 4.56 11.85
CA ASP A 8 16.50 3.70 12.52
C ASP A 8 17.93 3.91 11.98
N ASN A 9 18.88 3.09 12.48
CA ASN A 9 20.29 3.14 12.09
C ASN A 9 20.54 2.72 10.63
N LEU A 10 19.55 2.14 9.95
CA LEU A 10 19.61 1.79 8.52
C LEU A 10 18.96 2.88 7.64
N GLY A 11 18.50 3.98 8.25
CA GLY A 11 17.83 5.07 7.54
C GLY A 11 16.36 4.78 7.19
N ARG A 12 15.77 3.68 7.69
CA ARG A 12 14.36 3.34 7.43
C ARG A 12 13.46 4.15 8.34
N ILE A 13 12.37 4.69 7.82
CA ILE A 13 11.38 5.44 8.61
C ILE A 13 10.69 4.48 9.58
N VAL A 14 10.86 4.68 10.88
CA VAL A 14 10.22 3.89 11.94
C VAL A 14 9.05 4.61 12.59
N ARG A 15 8.99 5.94 12.45
CA ARG A 15 7.88 6.76 12.94
C ARG A 15 7.69 8.01 12.08
N SER A 16 6.43 8.40 11.87
CA SER A 16 6.08 9.76 11.46
C SER A 16 5.07 10.37 12.43
N ASP A 17 5.26 11.64 12.76
CA ASP A 17 4.33 12.43 13.59
C ASP A 17 3.73 13.56 12.75
N ASN A 18 2.40 13.66 12.73
CA ASN A 18 1.70 14.81 12.16
C ASN A 18 1.47 15.85 13.26
N LEU A 19 2.23 16.94 13.22
CA LEU A 19 2.28 17.96 14.26
C LEU A 19 1.35 19.13 13.96
N LEU A 20 0.60 19.52 14.99
CA LEU A 20 -0.20 20.74 15.01
C LEU A 20 0.67 21.90 15.52
N VAL A 21 1.31 22.59 14.57
CA VAL A 21 2.33 23.62 14.82
C VAL A 21 1.76 24.91 15.44
N SER A 22 0.44 25.07 15.49
CA SER A 22 -0.21 26.22 16.15
C SER A 22 -0.28 26.10 17.68
N GLN A 23 0.15 24.98 18.27
CA GLN A 23 0.30 24.81 19.72
C GLN A 23 1.78 24.84 20.14
N GLN A 24 2.06 25.33 21.34
CA GLN A 24 3.42 25.40 21.89
C GLN A 24 3.47 24.74 23.29
N PRO A 25 4.20 23.61 23.44
CA PRO A 25 4.96 22.90 22.40
C PRO A 25 4.04 22.26 21.34
N PRO A 26 4.54 22.00 20.12
CA PRO A 26 3.75 21.33 19.06
C PRO A 26 3.23 19.98 19.54
N LYS A 27 1.93 19.75 19.36
CA LYS A 27 1.28 18.49 19.73
C LYS A 27 1.15 17.58 18.51
N ALA A 28 1.47 16.30 18.67
CA ALA A 28 1.17 15.29 17.66
C ALA A 28 -0.35 15.05 17.59
N MET A 29 -0.94 15.23 16.40
CA MET A 29 -2.33 14.87 16.13
C MET A 29 -2.46 13.37 15.89
N SER A 30 -1.54 12.83 15.10
CA SER A 30 -1.44 11.42 14.81
C SER A 30 0.02 11.01 14.73
N THR A 31 0.28 9.76 15.11
CA THR A 31 1.59 9.13 15.03
C THR A 31 1.43 7.84 14.23
N THR A 32 2.27 7.67 13.22
CA THR A 32 2.38 6.42 12.48
C THR A 32 3.67 5.72 12.89
N THR A 33 3.62 4.45 13.26
CA THR A 33 4.80 3.60 13.47
C THR A 33 4.91 2.55 12.38
N TYR A 34 6.15 2.22 12.02
CA TYR A 34 6.48 1.26 10.97
C TYR A 34 7.41 0.20 11.54
N HIS A 35 7.04 -1.06 11.34
CA HIS A 35 7.84 -2.22 11.72
C HIS A 35 8.25 -2.99 10.48
N TYR A 36 9.49 -3.48 10.50
CA TYR A 36 10.09 -4.20 9.39
C TYR A 36 10.39 -5.64 9.81
N ASP A 37 10.33 -6.57 8.86
CA ASP A 37 10.79 -7.94 9.07
C ASP A 37 12.33 -8.03 9.03
N ASP A 38 12.87 -9.23 9.27
CA ASP A 38 14.31 -9.52 9.28
C ASP A 38 14.98 -9.30 7.91
N ARG A 39 14.19 -9.24 6.83
CA ARG A 39 14.65 -8.93 5.47
C ARG A 39 14.51 -7.44 5.14
N HIS A 40 14.27 -6.61 6.15
CA HIS A 40 14.11 -5.16 6.05
C HIS A 40 12.90 -4.70 5.23
N ARG A 41 11.87 -5.53 5.08
CA ARG A 41 10.63 -5.20 4.38
C ARG A 41 9.56 -4.75 5.37
N LEU A 42 8.69 -3.81 4.97
CA LEU A 42 7.63 -3.31 5.84
C LEU A 42 6.68 -4.46 6.20
N ALA A 43 6.56 -4.79 7.49
CA ALA A 43 5.72 -5.87 8.00
C ALA A 43 4.43 -5.34 8.62
N ARG A 44 4.48 -4.16 9.25
CA ARG A 44 3.32 -3.53 9.88
C ARG A 44 3.42 -2.01 9.87
N LYS A 45 2.28 -1.37 9.64
CA LYS A 45 2.05 0.06 9.86
C LYS A 45 0.96 0.22 10.91
N THR A 46 1.18 1.06 11.91
CA THR A 46 0.18 1.39 12.94
C THR A 46 -0.02 2.88 12.98
N VAL A 47 -1.26 3.34 12.82
CA VAL A 47 -1.65 4.76 12.91
C VAL A 47 -2.43 4.95 14.20
N ASN A 48 -1.97 5.83 15.07
CA ASN A 48 -2.61 6.21 16.32
C ASN A 48 -2.99 7.70 16.30
N GLY A 49 -4.20 8.02 16.73
CA GLY A 49 -4.68 9.40 16.83
C GLY A 49 -5.28 9.97 15.53
N GLY A 50 -5.64 11.25 15.57
CA GLY A 50 -6.44 11.91 14.54
C GLY A 50 -7.93 11.56 14.65
N MET A 51 -8.61 11.43 13.50
CA MET A 51 -10.00 10.95 13.42
C MET A 51 -10.14 9.41 13.50
N MET A 52 -9.04 8.68 13.58
CA MET A 52 -9.01 7.21 13.62
C MET A 52 -8.70 6.73 15.03
N ALA A 53 -9.48 5.76 15.55
CA ALA A 53 -9.28 5.21 16.89
C ALA A 53 -7.94 4.45 17.01
N MET A 54 -7.60 3.66 16.01
CA MET A 54 -6.30 3.02 15.76
C MET A 54 -6.44 2.23 14.46
N LEU A 55 -5.51 2.35 13.52
CA LEU A 55 -5.49 1.54 12.31
C LEU A 55 -4.21 0.71 12.28
N VAL A 56 -4.33 -0.61 12.13
CA VAL A 56 -3.20 -1.52 11.98
C VAL A 56 -3.27 -2.18 10.61
N VAL A 57 -2.26 -1.93 9.78
CA VAL A 57 -2.10 -2.56 8.48
C VAL A 57 -0.94 -3.53 8.55
N ASN A 58 -1.18 -4.80 8.21
CA ASN A 58 -0.18 -5.85 8.16
C ASN A 58 0.15 -6.19 6.71
N TYR A 59 1.44 -6.40 6.45
CA TYR A 59 1.98 -6.74 5.15
C TYR A 59 2.63 -8.12 5.23
N ARG A 60 2.35 -8.98 4.26
CA ARG A 60 2.95 -10.31 4.17
C ARG A 60 3.55 -10.52 2.79
N TYR A 61 4.61 -11.31 2.76
CA TYR A 61 5.36 -11.60 1.56
C TYR A 61 5.42 -13.12 1.32
N ALA A 62 5.37 -13.53 0.06
CA ALA A 62 5.61 -14.89 -0.40
C ALA A 62 6.56 -14.83 -1.59
N GLU A 63 7.53 -15.75 -1.67
CA GLU A 63 8.53 -15.78 -2.75
C GLU A 63 9.24 -14.43 -2.99
N GLY A 64 9.45 -13.64 -1.93
CA GLY A 64 10.09 -12.33 -2.03
C GLY A 64 9.16 -11.16 -2.40
N HIS A 65 7.95 -11.42 -2.89
CA HIS A 65 6.99 -10.41 -3.31
C HIS A 65 5.90 -10.16 -2.26
N LEU A 66 5.31 -8.96 -2.26
CA LEU A 66 4.18 -8.63 -1.39
C LEU A 66 2.97 -9.47 -1.81
N SER A 67 2.45 -10.32 -0.94
CA SER A 67 1.37 -11.25 -1.26
C SER A 67 0.05 -10.89 -0.58
N ARG A 68 0.10 -10.18 0.56
CA ARG A 68 -1.11 -9.78 1.29
C ARG A 68 -0.93 -8.47 2.04
N ILE A 69 -1.97 -7.63 1.99
CA ILE A 69 -2.15 -6.45 2.83
C ILE A 69 -3.46 -6.64 3.59
N ALA A 70 -3.48 -6.43 4.91
CA ALA A 70 -4.72 -6.56 5.67
C ALA A 70 -4.79 -5.57 6.83
N ASP A 71 -5.95 -4.94 6.96
CA ASP A 71 -6.35 -4.16 8.12
C ASP A 71 -7.67 -4.70 8.70
N SER A 72 -8.34 -3.92 9.55
CA SER A 72 -9.63 -4.31 10.16
C SER A 72 -10.77 -4.38 9.14
N ASP A 73 -10.66 -3.66 8.03
CA ASP A 73 -11.76 -3.36 7.12
C ASP A 73 -11.60 -4.06 5.78
N ALA A 74 -10.38 -4.42 5.39
CA ALA A 74 -10.12 -5.06 4.13
C ALA A 74 -8.91 -6.01 4.15
N THR A 75 -8.95 -6.97 3.23
CA THR A 75 -7.80 -7.79 2.84
C THR A 75 -7.57 -7.64 1.35
N THR A 76 -6.35 -7.27 0.96
CA THR A 76 -5.85 -7.33 -0.41
C THR A 76 -4.89 -8.50 -0.56
N THR A 77 -5.06 -9.32 -1.59
CA THR A 77 -4.14 -10.38 -2.01
C THR A 77 -3.54 -10.01 -3.35
N LEU A 78 -2.23 -10.17 -3.51
CA LEU A 78 -1.51 -9.86 -4.75
C LEU A 78 -0.87 -11.11 -5.32
N ARG A 79 -0.84 -11.21 -6.65
CA ARG A 79 -0.25 -12.32 -7.39
C ARG A 79 0.82 -11.82 -8.34
N TRP A 80 1.85 -12.64 -8.49
CA TRP A 80 3.04 -12.37 -9.28
C TRP A 80 3.35 -13.59 -10.14
N ASP A 81 3.97 -13.37 -11.29
CA ASP A 81 4.48 -14.47 -12.11
C ASP A 81 5.88 -14.92 -11.65
N GLU A 82 6.40 -15.96 -12.29
CA GLU A 82 7.73 -16.52 -11.98
C GLU A 82 8.89 -15.55 -12.24
N LYS A 83 8.67 -14.51 -13.05
CA LYS A 83 9.66 -13.45 -13.33
C LYS A 83 9.52 -12.28 -12.36
N GLY A 84 8.61 -12.35 -11.39
CA GLY A 84 8.36 -11.31 -10.41
C GLY A 84 7.53 -10.13 -10.94
N ARG A 85 6.82 -10.31 -12.06
CA ARG A 85 5.93 -9.28 -12.62
C ARG A 85 4.55 -9.38 -11.97
N TRP A 86 3.94 -8.24 -11.68
CA TRP A 86 2.60 -8.18 -11.09
C TRP A 86 1.56 -8.74 -12.08
N LEU A 87 0.74 -9.68 -11.61
CA LEU A 87 -0.35 -10.29 -12.38
C LEU A 87 -1.69 -9.69 -12.02
N SER A 88 -2.01 -9.64 -10.72
CA SER A 88 -3.31 -9.20 -10.24
C SER A 88 -3.33 -8.82 -8.76
N GLU A 89 -4.34 -8.06 -8.36
CA GLU A 89 -4.76 -7.91 -6.98
C GLU A 89 -6.25 -8.24 -6.82
N GLU A 90 -6.61 -8.73 -5.64
CA GLU A 90 -7.99 -8.85 -5.20
C GLU A 90 -8.11 -8.26 -3.80
N ARG A 91 -8.99 -7.28 -3.64
CA ARG A 91 -9.35 -6.67 -2.36
C ARG A 91 -10.78 -7.02 -2.00
N THR A 92 -10.96 -7.58 -0.81
CA THR A 92 -12.27 -7.83 -0.22
C THR A 92 -12.40 -7.01 1.06
N THR A 93 -13.50 -6.28 1.21
CA THR A 93 -13.83 -5.56 2.45
C THR A 93 -14.67 -6.41 3.40
N THR A 94 -14.76 -6.01 4.66
CA THR A 94 -15.66 -6.61 5.66
C THR A 94 -17.14 -6.55 5.25
N TYR A 95 -17.51 -5.56 4.43
CA TYR A 95 -18.84 -5.43 3.84
C TYR A 95 -19.00 -6.23 2.53
N SER A 96 -18.09 -7.17 2.27
CA SER A 96 -18.07 -8.05 1.10
C SER A 96 -18.04 -7.32 -0.25
N THR A 97 -17.65 -6.05 -0.27
CA THR A 97 -17.33 -5.37 -1.54
C THR A 97 -16.02 -5.94 -2.07
N LYS A 98 -15.97 -6.17 -3.38
CA LYS A 98 -14.82 -6.77 -4.05
C LYS A 98 -14.28 -5.79 -5.08
N HIS A 99 -12.96 -5.66 -5.08
CA HIS A 99 -12.23 -4.98 -6.12
C HIS A 99 -11.17 -5.94 -6.64
N GLN A 100 -11.11 -6.14 -7.94
CA GLN A 100 -10.10 -6.95 -8.58
C GLN A 100 -9.43 -6.11 -9.65
N SER A 101 -8.11 -6.26 -9.79
CA SER A 101 -7.44 -5.74 -10.97
C SER A 101 -6.35 -6.68 -11.46
N ARG A 102 -6.02 -6.58 -12.74
CA ARG A 102 -5.00 -7.40 -13.39
C ARG A 102 -4.24 -6.66 -14.45
N CYS A 103 -3.01 -7.08 -14.66
CA CYS A 103 -2.20 -6.58 -15.76
C CYS A 103 -2.70 -7.14 -17.10
N LEU A 104 -2.76 -6.28 -18.12
CA LEU A 104 -3.18 -6.60 -19.48
C LEU A 104 -1.98 -6.94 -20.40
N GLY A 105 -0.78 -6.50 -20.04
CA GLY A 105 0.44 -6.75 -20.80
C GLY A 105 1.66 -6.13 -20.12
N TRP A 106 2.84 -6.56 -20.55
CA TRP A 106 4.11 -6.04 -20.06
C TRP A 106 4.96 -5.51 -21.20
N ASP A 107 5.77 -4.49 -20.92
CA ASP A 107 6.83 -4.05 -21.83
C ASP A 107 8.07 -4.95 -21.71
N PRO A 108 9.12 -4.75 -22.55
CA PRO A 108 10.34 -5.54 -22.51
C PRO A 108 11.07 -5.50 -21.15
N GLU A 109 10.92 -4.42 -20.39
CA GLU A 109 11.48 -4.23 -19.05
C GLU A 109 10.66 -4.95 -17.95
N GLY A 110 9.46 -5.42 -18.29
CA GLY A 110 8.57 -6.16 -17.39
C GLY A 110 7.61 -5.28 -16.61
N ASN A 111 7.47 -3.99 -16.96
CA ASN A 111 6.49 -3.09 -16.38
C ASN A 111 5.11 -3.35 -16.98
N CYS A 112 4.07 -3.25 -16.15
CA CYS A 112 2.70 -3.44 -16.61
C CYS A 112 2.27 -2.27 -17.50
N THR A 113 1.88 -2.52 -18.75
CA THR A 113 1.51 -1.48 -19.73
C THR A 113 0.01 -1.19 -19.78
N GLY A 114 -0.80 -1.98 -19.10
CA GLY A 114 -2.20 -1.67 -18.90
C GLY A 114 -2.82 -2.49 -17.79
N GLU A 115 -3.85 -1.95 -17.15
CA GLU A 115 -4.54 -2.55 -16.02
C GLU A 115 -6.04 -2.60 -16.33
N TYR A 116 -6.66 -3.74 -16.06
CA TYR A 116 -8.11 -3.88 -16.03
C TYR A 116 -8.57 -4.04 -14.60
N GLY A 117 -9.52 -3.21 -14.18
CA GLY A 117 -10.09 -3.23 -12.84
C GLY A 117 -11.60 -3.48 -12.87
N GLU A 118 -12.08 -4.32 -11.96
CA GLU A 118 -13.49 -4.60 -11.70
C GLU A 118 -13.81 -4.25 -10.25
N HIS A 119 -14.92 -3.53 -10.05
CA HIS A 119 -15.43 -3.17 -8.74
C HIS A 119 -16.86 -3.68 -8.60
N GLU A 120 -17.12 -4.42 -7.52
CA GLU A 120 -18.46 -4.82 -7.08
C GLU A 120 -18.76 -4.17 -5.71
N GLY A 121 -19.70 -3.20 -5.72
CA GLY A 121 -20.05 -2.43 -4.51
C GLY A 121 -21.52 -2.03 -4.46
N TYR A 122 -21.88 -1.19 -3.49
CA TYR A 122 -23.26 -0.74 -3.28
C TYR A 122 -23.88 0.03 -4.46
N GLY A 123 -23.04 0.53 -5.39
CA GLY A 123 -23.47 1.18 -6.63
C GLY A 123 -23.59 0.25 -7.85
N GLY A 124 -23.42 -1.06 -7.67
CA GLY A 124 -23.40 -2.05 -8.74
C GLY A 124 -21.99 -2.45 -9.17
N LYS A 125 -21.90 -3.11 -10.33
CA LYS A 125 -20.63 -3.49 -10.95
C LYS A 125 -20.14 -2.41 -11.89
N SER A 126 -18.87 -2.09 -11.84
CA SER A 126 -18.21 -1.20 -12.79
C SER A 126 -16.84 -1.74 -13.13
N ASP A 127 -16.42 -1.56 -14.37
CA ASP A 127 -15.09 -1.90 -14.82
C ASP A 127 -14.41 -0.72 -15.52
N ALA A 128 -13.08 -0.74 -15.52
CA ALA A 128 -12.25 0.28 -16.16
C ALA A 128 -10.96 -0.33 -16.67
N SER A 129 -10.42 0.25 -17.74
CA SER A 129 -9.09 -0.07 -18.26
C SER A 129 -8.20 1.16 -18.26
N LEU A 130 -6.99 1.02 -17.75
CA LEU A 130 -5.93 2.03 -17.77
C LEU A 130 -4.79 1.53 -18.65
N HIS A 131 -4.12 2.43 -19.35
CA HIS A 131 -2.94 2.13 -20.16
C HIS A 131 -1.82 3.08 -19.76
N TYR A 132 -0.61 2.53 -19.66
CA TYR A 132 0.58 3.24 -19.22
C TYR A 132 1.55 3.39 -20.39
N GLN A 133 2.20 4.54 -20.46
CA GLN A 133 3.29 4.80 -21.40
C GLN A 133 4.54 5.15 -20.60
N TYR A 134 5.55 4.30 -20.72
CA TYR A 134 6.85 4.50 -20.08
C TYR A 134 7.81 5.19 -21.03
N THR A 135 8.57 6.15 -20.51
CA THR A 135 9.68 6.79 -21.21
C THR A 135 10.97 6.44 -20.49
N TYR A 136 11.87 5.74 -21.20
CA TYR A 136 13.15 5.32 -20.67
C TYR A 136 14.24 6.29 -21.08
N TYR A 137 15.01 6.76 -20.09
CA TYR A 137 16.18 7.58 -20.33
C TYR A 137 17.42 6.69 -20.24
N PRO A 138 18.35 6.74 -21.20
CA PRO A 138 19.62 6.04 -21.09
C PRO A 138 20.39 6.54 -19.87
N GLN A 139 21.10 5.62 -19.21
CA GLN A 139 22.02 5.93 -18.12
C GLN A 139 23.32 6.55 -18.63
#